data_AF-A0A7W8QK88-F1
#
_entry.id   AF-A0A7W8QK88-F1
#
_cell.length_a   1.000
_cell.length_b   1.000
_cell.length_c   1.000
_cell.angle_alpha   90.00
_cell.angle_beta   90.00
_cell.angle_gamma   90.00
#
_symmetry.space_group_name_H-M   'P 1'
#
loop_
_entity.id
_entity.type
_entity.pdbx_description
1 polymer ?
#
loop_
_entity_poly.entity_id
_entity_poly.type
_entity_poly.pdbx_seq_one_letter_code
_entity_poly.pdbx_strand_id
1 'polypeptide(L)'
;MHAPAEGYEGEVGAVVFRHGVAEIEAGREVAYFRRRGYRIEEIGAEQAPKEASERPAQSAPKAEWVAYVTATTDLSEAEAANMTKTELAELAE
;
A
#
# COMPACT_ATOMS: atom_id res chain seq x y z
N MET A 1 2.49 -4.67 -14.19
CA MET A 1 3.64 -4.14 -14.97
C MET A 1 3.12 -3.50 -16.25
N HIS A 2 3.71 -2.40 -16.71
CA HIS A 2 3.30 -1.64 -17.89
C HIS A 2 4.39 -1.61 -18.98
N ALA A 3 3.97 -1.81 -20.23
CA ALA A 3 4.78 -1.64 -21.42
C ALA A 3 5.03 -0.15 -21.72
N PRO A 4 6.18 0.20 -22.31
CA PRO A 4 6.48 1.58 -22.70
C PRO A 4 5.62 2.07 -23.88
N ALA A 5 5.10 1.16 -24.70
CA ALA A 5 4.13 1.47 -25.74
C ALA A 5 2.71 1.38 -25.17
N GLU A 6 1.98 2.49 -25.21
CA GLU A 6 0.60 2.57 -24.72
C GLU A 6 -0.30 1.62 -25.51
N GLY A 7 -1.09 0.81 -24.80
CA GLY A 7 -2.01 -0.14 -25.42
C GLY A 7 -1.36 -1.36 -26.08
N TYR A 8 -0.07 -1.63 -25.84
CA TYR A 8 0.61 -2.78 -26.44
C TYR A 8 -0.07 -4.12 -26.14
N GLU A 9 -0.34 -4.90 -27.18
CA GLU A 9 -0.84 -6.26 -27.09
C GLU A 9 0.17 -7.22 -27.72
N GLY A 10 0.63 -8.21 -26.95
CA GLY A 10 1.63 -9.16 -27.44
C GLY A 10 2.43 -9.82 -26.34
N GLU A 11 3.33 -10.71 -26.73
CA GLU A 11 4.15 -11.50 -25.79
C GLU A 11 5.60 -11.01 -25.79
N VAL A 12 6.21 -10.94 -24.61
CA VAL A 12 7.64 -10.65 -24.44
C VAL A 12 8.24 -11.75 -23.57
N GLY A 13 8.92 -12.70 -24.21
CA GLY A 13 9.40 -13.90 -23.52
C GLY A 13 8.22 -14.79 -23.11
N ALA A 14 8.11 -15.09 -21.81
CA ALA A 14 6.97 -15.82 -21.24
C ALA A 14 5.83 -14.92 -20.74
N VAL A 15 5.96 -13.60 -20.91
CA VAL A 15 5.03 -12.61 -20.35
C VAL A 15 4.06 -12.14 -21.41
N VAL A 16 2.76 -12.26 -21.14
CA VAL A 16 1.69 -11.83 -22.04
C VAL A 16 1.19 -10.44 -21.61
N PHE A 17 1.26 -9.48 -22.52
CA PHE A 17 0.73 -8.12 -22.32
C PHE A 17 -0.66 -7.99 -22.95
N ARG A 18 -1.58 -7.37 -22.20
CA ARG A 18 -2.91 -6.98 -22.64
C ARG A 18 -3.13 -5.50 -22.30
N HIS A 19 -3.48 -4.70 -23.31
CA HIS A 19 -3.62 -3.24 -23.17
C HIS A 19 -2.41 -2.54 -22.53
N GLY A 20 -1.20 -3.01 -22.83
CA GLY A 20 0.04 -2.50 -22.27
C GLY A 20 0.29 -2.93 -20.83
N VAL A 21 -0.53 -3.81 -20.26
CA VAL A 21 -0.38 -4.33 -18.89
C VAL A 21 -0.05 -5.82 -18.93
N ALA A 22 0.90 -6.25 -18.11
CA ALA A 22 1.16 -7.65 -17.84
C ALA A 22 1.30 -7.89 -16.33
N GLU A 23 0.82 -9.06 -15.91
CA GLU A 23 1.01 -9.59 -14.56
C GLU A 23 2.16 -10.60 -14.62
N ILE A 24 3.13 -10.42 -13.71
CA ILE A 24 4.29 -11.30 -13.59
C ILE A 24 4.52 -11.59 -12.11
N GLU A 25 4.97 -12.80 -11.80
CA GLU A 25 5.46 -13.10 -10.46
C GLU A 25 6.80 -12.39 -10.23
N ALA A 26 7.03 -11.94 -8.99
CA ALA A 26 8.28 -11.31 -8.61
C ALA A 26 9.43 -12.33 -8.72
N GLY A 27 10.33 -12.11 -9.69
CA GLY A 27 11.40 -13.06 -10.00
C GLY A 27 12.53 -12.45 -10.83
N ARG A 28 13.40 -13.31 -11.37
CA ARG A 28 14.60 -12.89 -12.13
C ARG A 28 14.29 -11.99 -13.35
N GLU A 29 13.09 -12.09 -13.90
CA GLU A 29 12.66 -11.36 -15.09
C GLU A 29 12.34 -9.88 -14.80
N VAL A 30 12.00 -9.53 -13.55
CA VAL A 30 11.74 -8.16 -13.10
C VAL A 30 12.93 -7.24 -13.39
N ALA A 31 14.15 -7.71 -13.14
CA ALA A 31 15.36 -6.95 -13.39
C ALA A 31 15.59 -6.65 -14.88
N TYR A 32 15.22 -7.59 -15.76
CA TYR A 32 15.29 -7.41 -17.21
C TYR A 32 14.33 -6.32 -17.67
N PHE A 33 13.06 -6.40 -17.27
CA PHE A 33 12.03 -5.42 -17.66
C PHE A 33 12.34 -4.01 -17.15
N ARG A 34 12.82 -3.88 -15.90
CA ARG A 34 13.28 -2.59 -15.36
C ARG A 34 14.40 -1.95 -16.19
N ARG A 35 15.43 -2.73 -16.57
CA ARG A 35 16.55 -2.21 -17.39
C ARG A 35 16.11 -1.81 -18.79
N ARG A 36 15.00 -2.37 -19.28
CA ARG A 36 14.45 -2.10 -20.61
C ARG A 36 13.40 -0.97 -20.61
N GLY A 37 13.18 -0.33 -19.48
CA GLY A 37 12.28 0.82 -19.35
C GLY A 37 10.81 0.48 -19.10
N TYR A 38 10.49 -0.78 -18.78
CA TYR A 38 9.14 -1.16 -18.36
C TYR A 38 8.88 -0.67 -16.94
N ARG A 39 7.68 -0.13 -16.71
CA ARG A 39 7.24 0.30 -15.37
C ARG A 39 6.66 -0.89 -14.63
N ILE A 40 7.36 -1.35 -13.59
CA ILE A 40 6.89 -2.44 -12.74
C ILE A 40 6.27 -1.82 -11.49
N GLU A 41 4.98 -2.07 -11.30
CA GLU A 41 4.24 -1.73 -10.09
C GLU A 41 4.05 -3.01 -9.30
N GLU A 42 4.53 -3.03 -8.05
CA GLU A 42 4.39 -4.17 -7.14
C GLU A 42 2.98 -4.16 -6.55
N ILE A 43 2.06 -4.81 -7.26
CA ILE A 43 0.68 -5.04 -6.81
C ILE A 43 0.77 -6.17 -5.76
N GLY A 44 0.96 -5.80 -4.50
CA GLY A 44 1.32 -6.76 -3.45
C GLY A 44 2.32 -6.23 -2.41
N ALA A 45 2.83 -5.01 -2.58
CA ALA A 45 3.07 -4.16 -1.42
C ALA A 45 1.72 -3.58 -0.96
N GLU A 46 0.79 -4.46 -0.60
CA GLU A 46 -0.09 -4.16 0.53
C GLU A 46 0.88 -3.61 1.57
N GLN A 47 0.72 -2.35 1.96
CA GLN A 47 1.33 -1.89 3.19
C GLN A 47 0.83 -2.88 4.22
N ALA A 48 1.67 -3.88 4.56
CA ALA A 48 1.35 -4.81 5.61
C ALA A 48 0.82 -3.92 6.74
N PRO A 49 -0.40 -4.14 7.24
CA PRO A 49 -0.82 -3.45 8.43
C PRO A 49 0.27 -3.81 9.44
N LYS A 50 1.19 -2.87 9.70
CA LYS A 50 2.11 -2.99 10.82
C LYS A 50 1.19 -3.29 11.97
N GLU A 51 1.32 -4.51 12.50
CA GLU A 51 0.49 -5.09 13.54
C GLU A 51 -0.11 -3.98 14.39
N ALA A 52 -1.39 -3.66 14.13
CA ALA A 52 -2.15 -2.68 14.88
C ALA A 52 -2.52 -3.33 16.22
N SER A 53 -1.52 -3.63 17.03
CA SER A 53 -1.69 -4.27 18.33
C SER A 53 -0.84 -3.63 19.40
N GLU A 54 0.07 -2.71 19.04
CA GLU A 54 0.78 -1.89 20.01
C GLU A 54 0.18 -0.49 20.05
N ARG A 55 -0.25 -0.04 21.24
CA ARG A 55 -0.72 1.32 21.50
C ARG A 55 0.34 2.30 20.95
N PRO A 56 -0.03 3.30 20.13
CA PRO A 56 0.93 4.24 19.59
C PRO A 56 1.71 4.92 20.71
N ALA A 57 2.99 5.22 20.47
CA ALA A 57 3.77 5.97 21.44
C ALA A 57 3.13 7.35 21.70
N GLN A 58 3.29 7.90 22.90
CA GLN A 58 2.82 9.27 23.19
C GLN A 58 3.44 10.32 22.26
N SER A 59 4.59 10.05 21.63
CA SER A 59 5.21 10.91 20.62
C SER A 59 4.74 10.64 19.18
N ALA A 60 3.96 9.60 18.94
CA ALA A 60 3.46 9.23 17.61
C ALA A 60 2.59 10.34 17.00
N PRO A 61 2.58 10.50 15.67
CA PRO A 61 1.74 11.49 15.00
C PRO A 61 0.26 11.18 15.19
N LYS A 62 -0.59 12.22 15.10
CA LYS A 62 -2.05 12.07 15.24
C LYS A 62 -2.61 11.04 14.25
N ALA A 63 -2.07 10.94 13.03
CA ALA A 63 -2.52 9.97 12.04
C ALA A 63 -2.41 8.51 12.52
N GLU A 64 -1.33 8.17 13.26
CA GLU A 64 -1.18 6.83 13.85
C GLU A 64 -2.19 6.59 14.98
N TRP A 65 -2.49 7.61 15.77
CA TRP A 65 -3.54 7.55 16.80
C TRP A 65 -4.94 7.39 16.20
N VAL A 66 -5.24 8.06 15.09
CA VAL A 66 -6.51 7.94 14.37
C VAL A 66 -6.68 6.51 13.87
N ALA A 67 -5.69 5.98 13.15
CA ALA A 67 -5.72 4.61 12.63
C ALA A 67 -5.87 3.56 13.76
N TYR A 68 -5.18 3.76 14.89
CA TYR A 68 -5.29 2.87 16.04
C TYR A 68 -6.69 2.88 16.66
N VAL A 69 -7.23 4.07 16.99
CA VAL A 69 -8.56 4.18 17.61
C VAL A 69 -9.66 3.66 16.68
N THR A 70 -9.57 3.89 15.38
CA THR A 70 -10.53 3.30 14.42
C THR A 70 -10.44 1.79 14.31
N ALA A 71 -9.29 1.20 14.66
CA ALA A 71 -9.09 -0.24 14.67
C ALA A 71 -9.49 -0.89 15.99
N THR A 72 -9.38 -0.17 17.11
CA THR A 72 -9.67 -0.68 18.47
C THR A 72 -11.04 -0.31 19.01
N THR A 73 -11.70 0.69 18.42
CA THR A 73 -12.98 1.26 18.87
C THR A 73 -13.95 1.36 17.69
N ASP A 74 -15.26 1.40 17.94
CA ASP A 74 -16.31 1.59 16.93
C ASP A 74 -16.36 3.02 16.31
N LEU A 75 -15.25 3.77 16.37
CA LEU A 75 -15.15 5.11 15.82
C LEU A 75 -14.78 5.07 14.34
N SER A 76 -15.46 5.88 13.54
CA SER A 76 -15.10 6.07 12.13
C SER A 76 -13.86 6.96 12.00
N GLU A 77 -13.11 6.78 10.91
CA GLU A 77 -11.90 7.59 10.63
C GLU A 77 -12.19 9.10 10.64
N ALA A 78 -13.33 9.52 10.10
CA ALA A 78 -13.74 10.92 10.11
C ALA A 78 -13.94 11.48 11.53
N GLU A 79 -14.47 10.67 12.45
CA GLU A 79 -14.68 11.08 13.84
C GLU A 79 -13.33 11.15 14.57
N ALA A 80 -12.53 10.10 14.48
CA ALA A 80 -11.20 10.06 15.08
C ALA A 80 -10.28 11.16 14.53
N ALA A 81 -10.37 11.49 13.24
CA ALA A 81 -9.61 12.58 12.63
C ALA A 81 -10.01 13.97 13.13
N ASN A 82 -11.23 14.14 13.64
CA ASN A 82 -11.66 15.39 14.27
C ASN A 82 -11.22 15.51 15.74
N MET A 83 -11.00 14.40 16.43
CA MET A 83 -10.53 14.39 17.82
C MET A 83 -9.08 14.83 17.95
N THR A 84 -8.70 15.37 19.11
CA THR A 84 -7.30 15.68 19.39
C THR A 84 -6.51 14.40 19.70
N LYS A 85 -5.19 14.45 19.53
CA LYS A 85 -4.31 13.34 19.91
C LYS A 85 -4.47 12.92 21.37
N THR A 86 -4.72 13.88 22.26
CA THR A 86 -4.97 13.61 23.68
C THR A 86 -6.23 12.78 23.88
N GLU A 87 -7.35 13.19 23.26
CA GLU A 87 -8.61 12.45 23.35
C GLU A 87 -8.52 11.05 22.72
N LEU A 88 -7.79 10.92 21.60
CA LEU A 88 -7.50 9.62 20.99
C LEU A 88 -6.68 8.71 21.92
N ALA A 89 -5.76 9.29 22.70
CA ALA A 89 -4.94 8.52 23.64
C ALA A 89 -5.71 8.12 24.91
N GLU A 90 -6.70 8.90 25.34
CA GLU A 90 -7.61 8.57 26.45
C GLU A 90 -8.60 7.47 26.07
N LEU A 91 -9.09 7.44 24.81
CA LEU A 91 -9.94 6.36 24.32
C LEU A 91 -9.23 5.00 24.22
N ALA A 92 -7.90 5.02 24.17
CA ALA A 92 -7.03 3.86 24.06
C ALA A 92 -6.48 3.37 25.41
N GLU A 93 -7.02 3.86 26.54
CA GLU A 93 -6.68 3.44 27.91
C GLU A 93 -7.69 2.41 28.45
#